data_AF-A0AAJ0DHI3-F1
#
_entry.id   AF-A0AAJ0DHI3-F1
#
_cell.length_a   1.000
_cell.length_b   1.000
_cell.length_c   1.000
_cell.angle_alpha   90.00
_cell.angle_beta   90.00
_cell.angle_gamma   90.00
#
_symmetry.space_group_name_H-M   'P 1'
#
loop_
_entity.id
_entity.type
_entity.pdbx_description
1 polymer ?
#
loop_
_entity_poly.entity_id
_entity_poly.type
_entity_poly.pdbx_seq_one_letter_code
_entity_poly.pdbx_strand_id
1 'polypeptide(L)'
;MVYEQPQLKTFSPTSQSSIRHRRTPSLVPYTPGRCSSSTNANPRQESSPYNVWTPAGGKHGTIVANCGTLSEVFINEKLGAPDAWVKVPTPEGISYTRTLLVLPDPSEILITGAGELGGEENRVTTSSIDLDDVE
;
A
#
# COMPACT_ATOMS: atom_id res chain seq x y z
N MET A 1 -27.01 -41.72 5.44
CA MET A 1 -26.59 -40.53 4.67
C MET A 1 -25.38 -39.96 5.38
N VAL A 2 -24.20 -40.09 4.78
CA VAL A 2 -22.93 -39.61 5.35
C VAL A 2 -22.46 -38.48 4.46
N TYR A 3 -22.16 -37.33 5.06
CA TYR A 3 -21.62 -36.16 4.38
C TYR A 3 -20.11 -36.39 4.20
N GLU A 4 -19.62 -36.50 2.95
CA GLU A 4 -18.18 -36.53 2.68
C GLU A 4 -17.61 -35.11 2.70
N GLN A 5 -16.50 -34.92 3.43
CA GLN A 5 -15.69 -33.70 3.39
C GLN A 5 -14.76 -33.72 2.16
N PRO A 6 -14.60 -32.61 1.42
CA PRO A 6 -13.62 -32.56 0.35
C PRO A 6 -12.20 -32.57 0.94
N GLN A 7 -11.41 -33.55 0.48
CA GLN A 7 -10.02 -33.77 0.89
C GLN A 7 -9.13 -32.58 0.49
N LEU A 8 -8.41 -32.02 1.47
CA LEU A 8 -7.31 -31.08 1.23
C LEU A 8 -6.24 -31.74 0.36
N LYS A 9 -5.99 -31.20 -0.83
CA LYS A 9 -4.87 -31.62 -1.68
C LYS A 9 -3.56 -31.11 -1.08
N THR A 10 -2.81 -32.00 -0.45
CA THR A 10 -1.41 -31.80 -0.07
C THR A 10 -0.55 -31.67 -1.33
N PHE A 11 0.14 -30.54 -1.48
CA PHE A 11 1.11 -30.33 -2.55
C PHE A 11 2.50 -30.79 -2.09
N SER A 12 3.12 -31.72 -2.83
CA SER A 12 4.52 -32.14 -2.67
C SER A 12 5.49 -31.01 -3.02
N PRO A 13 6.59 -30.81 -2.27
CA PRO A 13 7.50 -29.69 -2.46
C PRO A 13 8.57 -30.04 -3.51
N THR A 14 8.17 -30.30 -4.75
CA THR A 14 9.13 -30.47 -5.85
C THR A 14 8.60 -29.89 -7.15
N SER A 15 8.27 -28.60 -7.11
CA SER A 15 8.24 -27.72 -8.27
C SER A 15 8.20 -26.28 -7.76
N GLN A 16 9.35 -25.75 -7.34
CA GLN A 16 9.50 -24.29 -7.30
C GLN A 16 9.54 -23.82 -8.75
N SER A 17 8.37 -23.48 -9.29
CA SER A 17 8.29 -22.52 -10.39
C SER A 17 8.89 -21.23 -9.84
N SER A 18 10.17 -21.04 -10.13
CA SER A 18 10.92 -19.82 -9.88
C SER A 18 10.07 -18.62 -10.32
N ILE A 19 9.53 -17.88 -9.35
CA ILE A 19 9.21 -16.47 -9.53
C ILE A 19 10.58 -15.83 -9.75
N ARG A 20 11.05 -15.86 -11.00
CA ARG A 20 12.16 -15.02 -11.41
C ARG A 20 11.66 -13.60 -11.16
N HIS A 21 12.19 -12.96 -10.13
CA HIS A 21 12.26 -11.50 -10.05
C HIS A 21 12.93 -11.08 -11.36
N ARG A 22 12.10 -10.79 -12.36
CA ARG A 22 12.54 -10.59 -13.74
C ARG A 22 13.14 -9.20 -13.79
N ARG A 23 14.41 -9.12 -13.39
CA ARG A 23 15.22 -7.90 -13.24
C ARG A 23 14.59 -6.96 -12.24
N THR A 24 15.33 -6.65 -11.18
CA THR A 24 15.14 -5.40 -10.44
C THR A 24 14.93 -4.30 -11.48
N PRO A 25 13.73 -3.70 -11.60
CA PRO A 25 13.64 -2.46 -12.32
C PRO A 25 14.64 -1.56 -11.64
N SER A 26 15.60 -1.02 -12.40
CA SER A 26 16.44 0.07 -11.91
C SER A 26 15.51 1.03 -11.21
N LEU A 27 15.76 1.28 -9.92
CA LEU A 27 15.04 2.21 -9.04
C LEU A 27 14.22 3.17 -9.89
N VAL A 28 12.93 2.87 -10.10
CA VAL A 28 12.01 3.91 -10.57
C VAL A 28 12.21 5.00 -9.54
N PRO A 29 12.69 6.19 -9.91
CA PRO A 29 13.03 7.20 -8.92
C PRO A 29 11.78 7.46 -8.11
N TYR A 30 11.75 6.84 -6.93
CA TYR A 30 10.66 6.88 -6.00
C TYR A 30 10.74 8.29 -5.44
N THR A 31 10.07 9.21 -6.14
CA THR A 31 9.91 10.58 -5.71
C THR A 31 8.44 10.74 -5.40
N PRO A 32 7.96 10.25 -4.24
CA PRO A 32 6.89 10.94 -3.58
C PRO A 32 7.48 12.29 -3.15
N GLY A 33 7.72 13.20 -4.11
CA GLY A 33 8.13 14.59 -3.89
C GLY A 33 7.05 15.42 -3.20
N ARG A 34 6.13 14.75 -2.49
CA ARG A 34 5.01 15.29 -1.74
C ARG A 34 4.81 14.64 -0.37
N CYS A 35 5.61 13.62 -0.02
CA CYS A 35 5.92 13.38 1.40
C CYS A 35 6.83 14.48 1.96
N SER A 36 7.50 15.26 1.09
CA SER A 36 8.20 16.48 1.44
C SER A 36 7.22 17.64 1.60
N SER A 37 6.82 17.96 2.83
CA SER A 37 6.26 19.28 3.13
C SER A 37 7.42 20.28 3.12
N SER A 38 7.49 21.14 2.11
CA SER A 38 8.47 22.21 2.01
C SER A 38 8.26 23.27 3.10
N THR A 39 8.85 23.11 4.28
CA THR A 39 9.31 24.26 5.09
C THR A 39 10.28 23.81 6.17
N ASN A 40 11.38 24.55 6.30
CA ASN A 40 12.50 24.31 7.22
C ASN A 40 12.09 24.34 8.70
N ALA A 41 11.49 23.26 9.21
CA ALA A 41 11.32 23.05 10.65
C ALA A 41 11.31 21.53 10.95
N ASN A 42 12.43 21.03 11.47
CA ASN A 42 12.60 19.72 12.10
C ASN A 42 12.20 18.47 11.24
N PRO A 43 13.15 17.67 10.72
CA PRO A 43 12.86 16.51 9.88
C PRO A 43 12.35 15.34 10.71
N ARG A 44 11.13 15.42 11.23
CA ARG A 44 10.48 14.28 11.87
C ARG A 44 9.80 13.40 10.81
N GLN A 45 10.65 12.88 9.92
CA GLN A 45 10.54 11.60 9.20
C GLN A 45 9.55 11.47 8.03
N GLU A 46 10.01 11.89 6.86
CA GLU A 46 9.65 11.34 5.55
C GLU A 46 10.07 9.85 5.47
N SER A 47 9.45 8.95 6.25
CA SER A 47 9.97 7.59 6.47
C SER A 47 8.88 6.52 6.52
N SER A 48 9.31 5.27 6.44
CA SER A 48 8.51 4.05 6.50
C SER A 48 7.40 3.96 5.44
N PRO A 49 7.75 4.09 4.15
CA PRO A 49 6.77 3.96 3.09
C PRO A 49 6.32 2.52 2.90
N TYR A 50 5.09 2.34 2.46
CA TYR A 50 4.57 1.10 1.91
C TYR A 50 3.86 1.39 0.60
N ASN A 51 3.96 0.47 -0.36
CA ASN A 51 3.31 0.64 -1.65
C ASN A 51 2.76 -0.66 -2.23
N VAL A 52 1.65 -0.52 -2.95
CA VAL A 52 0.98 -1.58 -3.68
C VAL A 52 0.60 -1.08 -5.07
N TRP A 53 0.24 -2.01 -5.95
CA TRP A 53 -0.34 -1.71 -7.25
C TRP A 53 -1.61 -2.52 -7.41
N THR A 54 -2.63 -1.90 -8.00
CA THR A 54 -3.91 -2.52 -8.35
C THR A 54 -4.24 -2.27 -9.82
N PRO A 55 -4.96 -3.19 -10.51
CA PRO A 55 -5.47 -2.93 -11.86
C PRO A 55 -6.61 -1.88 -11.91
N ALA A 56 -7.17 -1.42 -10.79
CA ALA A 56 -8.16 -0.34 -10.76
C ALA A 56 -7.58 1.02 -11.23
N GLY A 57 -8.41 1.95 -11.71
CA GLY A 57 -7.95 3.26 -12.23
C GLY A 57 -7.51 3.26 -13.70
N GLY A 58 -8.00 2.32 -14.50
CA GLY A 58 -7.86 2.32 -15.96
C GLY A 58 -6.67 1.52 -16.51
N LYS A 59 -6.20 1.89 -17.72
CA LYS A 59 -5.25 1.11 -18.54
C LYS A 59 -3.96 0.70 -17.81
N HIS A 60 -3.46 1.56 -16.95
CA HIS A 60 -2.17 1.41 -16.29
C HIS A 60 -2.30 0.88 -14.85
N GLY A 61 -3.53 0.72 -14.38
CA GLY A 61 -3.82 0.51 -12.97
C GLY A 61 -3.39 1.71 -12.13
N THR A 62 -3.36 1.51 -10.81
CA THR A 62 -3.03 2.54 -9.83
C THR A 62 -1.92 2.05 -8.91
N ILE A 63 -0.85 2.84 -8.79
CA ILE A 63 0.13 2.69 -7.72
C ILE A 63 -0.42 3.44 -6.51
N VAL A 64 -0.50 2.78 -5.35
CA VAL A 64 -0.90 3.38 -4.08
C VAL A 64 0.30 3.34 -3.14
N ALA A 65 0.63 4.48 -2.55
CA ALA A 65 1.75 4.64 -1.64
C ALA A 65 1.33 5.40 -0.38
N ASN A 66 2.02 5.16 0.73
CA ASN A 66 1.86 5.94 1.95
C ASN A 66 3.23 6.30 2.56
N CYS A 67 3.20 7.04 3.66
CA CYS A 67 4.34 7.24 4.55
C CYS A 67 3.90 7.20 6.01
N GLY A 68 4.87 7.10 6.92
CA GLY A 68 4.62 7.02 8.36
C GLY A 68 4.33 8.37 9.04
N THR A 69 4.19 9.47 8.29
CA THR A 69 3.98 10.83 8.81
C THR A 69 2.71 11.52 8.34
N LEU A 70 2.04 10.96 7.34
CA LEU A 70 0.81 11.52 6.79
C LEU A 70 -0.29 10.45 6.87
N SER A 71 -1.51 10.90 7.18
CA SER A 71 -2.69 10.04 7.22
C SER A 71 -3.20 9.70 5.82
N GLU A 72 -2.90 10.53 4.83
CA GLU A 72 -3.28 10.36 3.44
C GLU A 72 -2.50 9.22 2.76
N VAL A 73 -3.05 8.74 1.65
CA VAL A 73 -2.33 7.93 0.68
C VAL A 73 -2.09 8.73 -0.59
N PHE A 74 -1.14 8.28 -1.39
CA PHE A 74 -0.73 8.87 -2.64
C PHE A 74 -0.98 7.89 -3.77
N ILE A 75 -1.74 8.32 -4.77
CA ILE A 75 -2.08 7.47 -5.92
C ILE A 75 -1.42 7.98 -7.20
N ASN A 76 -1.09 7.06 -8.12
CA ASN A 76 -0.54 7.39 -9.43
C ASN A 76 -1.00 6.39 -10.50
N GLU A 77 -1.75 6.89 -11.48
CA GLU A 77 -2.26 6.12 -12.63
C GLU A 77 -1.37 6.25 -13.88
N LYS A 78 -0.25 6.97 -13.79
CA LYS A 78 0.67 7.24 -14.92
C LYS A 78 2.02 6.56 -14.72
N LEU A 79 2.00 5.32 -14.23
CA LEU A 79 3.19 4.47 -14.04
C LEU A 79 4.30 5.12 -13.19
N GLY A 80 3.94 5.98 -12.24
CA GLY A 80 4.88 6.66 -11.36
C GLY A 80 5.45 7.97 -11.94
N ALA A 81 4.80 8.55 -12.96
CA ALA A 81 5.19 9.88 -13.48
C ALA A 81 5.25 10.90 -12.32
N PRO A 82 6.38 11.63 -12.14
CA PRO A 82 6.60 12.46 -10.95
C PRO A 82 5.54 13.56 -10.71
N ASP A 83 4.91 14.03 -11.78
CA ASP A 83 3.89 15.09 -11.79
C ASP A 83 2.45 14.55 -11.69
N ALA A 84 2.26 13.24 -11.57
CA ALA A 84 0.95 12.59 -11.62
C ALA A 84 0.48 11.99 -10.29
N TRP A 85 1.14 12.33 -9.17
CA TRP A 85 0.75 11.86 -7.84
C TRP A 85 -0.37 12.72 -7.26
N VAL A 86 -1.46 12.07 -6.87
CA VAL A 86 -2.64 12.68 -6.22
C VAL A 86 -2.68 12.26 -4.76
N LYS A 87 -3.02 13.18 -3.86
CA LYS A 87 -3.22 12.89 -2.44
C LYS A 87 -4.68 12.52 -2.20
N VAL A 88 -4.90 11.43 -1.48
CA VAL A 88 -6.23 10.91 -1.16
C VAL A 88 -6.38 10.86 0.36
N PRO A 89 -7.40 11.52 0.95
CA PRO A 89 -7.68 11.43 2.37
C PRO A 89 -8.10 10.00 2.75
N THR A 90 -7.71 9.54 3.93
CA THR A 90 -8.12 8.22 4.44
C THR A 90 -8.64 8.34 5.87
N PRO A 91 -9.55 7.44 6.29
CA PRO A 91 -9.99 7.37 7.68
C PRO A 91 -8.93 6.80 8.63
N GLU A 92 -7.83 6.22 8.12
CA GLU A 92 -6.77 5.62 8.92
C GLU A 92 -5.82 6.68 9.50
N GLY A 93 -5.45 6.51 10.77
CA GLY A 93 -4.49 7.37 11.45
C GLY A 93 -3.05 7.24 10.92
N ILE A 94 -2.20 8.17 11.36
CA ILE A 94 -0.75 8.09 11.13
C ILE A 94 -0.21 6.89 11.90
N SER A 95 0.67 6.11 11.27
CA SER A 95 1.31 4.94 11.90
C SER A 95 2.67 4.67 11.29
N TYR A 96 3.61 4.25 12.12
CA TYR A 96 4.92 3.80 11.66
C TYR A 96 4.76 2.53 10.81
N THR A 97 5.33 2.54 9.60
CA THR A 97 5.27 1.45 8.62
C THR A 97 3.85 0.92 8.35
N ARG A 98 2.88 1.83 8.24
CA ARG A 98 1.48 1.51 7.90
C ARG A 98 1.43 0.68 6.62
N THR A 99 0.79 -0.48 6.66
CA THR A 99 0.75 -1.41 5.53
C THR A 99 -0.44 -1.13 4.62
N LEU A 100 -0.30 -1.52 3.36
CA LEU A 100 -1.37 -1.47 2.36
C LEU A 100 -1.58 -2.89 1.81
N LEU A 101 -2.84 -3.25 1.55
CA LEU A 101 -3.22 -4.50 0.91
C LEU A 101 -4.34 -4.24 -0.08
N VAL A 102 -4.18 -4.68 -1.33
CA VAL A 102 -5.27 -4.72 -2.30
C VAL A 102 -6.20 -5.88 -1.92
N LEU A 103 -7.47 -5.59 -1.70
CA LEU A 103 -8.48 -6.59 -1.38
C LEU A 103 -8.90 -7.38 -2.64
N PRO A 104 -9.75 -8.43 -2.50
CA PRO A 104 -10.24 -9.17 -3.67
C PRO A 104 -10.99 -8.29 -4.68
N ASP A 105 -11.67 -7.24 -4.20
CA ASP A 105 -12.08 -6.13 -5.05
C ASP A 105 -10.85 -5.26 -5.34
N PRO A 106 -10.42 -5.12 -6.61
CA PRO A 106 -9.23 -4.34 -6.94
C PRO A 106 -9.34 -2.84 -6.61
N SER A 107 -10.56 -2.29 -6.50
CA SER A 107 -10.78 -0.89 -6.13
C SER A 107 -10.54 -0.65 -4.63
N GLU A 108 -10.67 -1.69 -3.80
CA GLU A 108 -10.57 -1.56 -2.35
C GLU A 108 -9.13 -1.77 -1.84
N ILE A 109 -8.65 -0.79 -1.07
CA ILE A 109 -7.34 -0.83 -0.41
C ILE A 109 -7.53 -0.87 1.10
N LEU A 110 -7.09 -1.96 1.73
CA LEU A 110 -7.01 -2.08 3.17
C LEU A 110 -5.73 -1.41 3.68
N ILE A 111 -5.87 -0.56 4.70
CA ILE A 111 -4.80 0.18 5.34
C ILE A 111 -4.72 -0.28 6.78
N THR A 112 -3.55 -0.72 7.25
CA THR A 112 -3.38 -1.18 8.64
C THR A 112 -2.21 -0.47 9.32
N GLY A 113 -2.51 0.16 10.45
CA GLY A 113 -1.56 0.87 11.30
C GLY A 113 -1.43 0.19 12.67
N ALA A 114 -0.35 0.52 13.38
CA ALA A 114 -0.10 0.06 14.75
C ALA A 114 0.35 1.20 15.68
N GLY A 115 0.11 2.45 15.29
CA GLY A 115 0.53 3.64 16.01
C GLY A 115 1.94 4.12 15.66
N GLU A 116 2.42 5.10 16.41
CA GLU A 116 3.66 5.83 16.14
C GLU A 116 4.85 5.31 16.96
N LEU A 117 6.07 5.64 16.52
CA LEU A 117 7.27 5.37 17.30
C LEU A 117 7.25 6.14 18.62
N GLY A 118 7.28 5.42 19.74
CA GLY A 118 7.25 6.00 21.08
C GLY A 118 5.86 6.49 21.53
N GLY A 119 4.79 6.08 20.85
CA GLY A 119 3.41 6.37 21.27
C GLY A 119 3.01 5.60 22.53
N GLU A 120 2.28 6.26 23.43
CA GLU A 120 1.80 5.68 24.69
C GLU A 120 0.45 4.96 24.55
N GLU A 121 -0.30 5.23 23.48
CA GLU A 121 -1.65 4.70 23.23
C GLU A 121 -1.76 3.92 21.91
N ASN A 122 -0.67 3.26 21.50
CA ASN A 122 -0.62 2.51 20.25
C ASN A 122 -1.64 1.37 20.21
N ARG A 123 -2.39 1.27 19.10
CA ARG A 123 -3.35 0.20 18.83
C ARG A 123 -3.21 -0.24 17.38
N VAL A 124 -3.52 -1.51 17.12
CA VAL A 124 -3.68 -1.99 15.75
C VAL A 124 -5.05 -1.57 15.25
N THR A 125 -5.08 -0.75 14.22
CA THR A 125 -6.30 -0.25 13.58
C THR A 125 -6.23 -0.53 12.08
N THR A 126 -7.41 -0.76 11.51
CA THR A 126 -7.55 -1.09 10.10
C THR A 126 -8.79 -0.39 9.56
N SER A 127 -8.64 0.21 8.40
CA SER A 127 -9.74 0.77 7.62
C SER A 127 -9.46 0.55 6.13
N SER A 128 -10.49 0.69 5.31
CA SER A 128 -10.37 0.59 3.86
C SER A 128 -10.77 1.89 3.19
N ILE A 129 -10.23 2.09 1.99
CA ILE A 129 -10.70 3.10 1.04
C ILE A 129 -11.10 2.39 -0.26
N ASP A 130 -12.08 2.96 -0.95
CA ASP A 130 -12.42 2.61 -2.32
C ASP A 130 -11.78 3.66 -3.25
N LEU A 131 -11.01 3.21 -4.24
CA LEU A 131 -10.36 4.07 -5.23
C LEU A 131 -11.33 4.65 -6.26
N ASP A 132 -12.54 4.13 -6.39
CA ASP A 132 -13.55 4.70 -7.30
C ASP A 132 -14.29 5.89 -6.65
N ASP A 133 -14.24 6.01 -5.31
CA ASP A 133 -14.86 7.08 -4.52
C ASP A 133 -13.95 8.30 -4.28
N VAL A 134 -12.74 8.30 -4.83
CA VAL A 134 -11.75 9.38 -4.65
C VAL A 134 -11.91 10.44 -5.75
N GLU A 135 -12.63 11.53 -5.47
CA GLU A 135 -12.79 12.68 -6.38
C GLU A 135 -11.55 13.58 -6.50
#